data_AF-X0Y678-F1
#
_entry.id   AF-X0Y678-F1
#
_cell.length_a   1.000
_cell.length_b   1.000
_cell.length_c   1.000
_cell.angle_alpha   90.00
_cell.angle_beta   90.00
_cell.angle_gamma   90.00
#
_symmetry.space_group_name_H-M   'P 1'
#
loop_
_entity.id
_entity.type
_entity.pdbx_description
1 polymer ?
#
loop_
_entity_poly.entity_id
_entity_poly.type
_entity_poly.pdbx_seq_one_letter_code
_entity_poly.pdbx_strand_id
1 'polypeptide(L)'
;MQYDDFMNYLLAILLAIIQGVTEFLPVSSSGHLSLMQNFFEKVLGVEQRHRLLFGVAVHVGTLISIGLVFHGPFFAFVRTIRR
;
A
#
# COMPACT_ATOMS: atom_id res chain seq x y z
N MET A 1 -20.75 -3.84 -16.00
CA MET A 1 -19.56 -3.41 -16.77
C MET A 1 -19.06 -2.04 -16.35
N GLN A 2 -19.77 -0.91 -16.54
CA GLN A 2 -19.23 0.41 -16.14
C GLN A 2 -19.20 0.66 -14.61
N TYR A 3 -20.12 0.06 -13.84
CA TYR A 3 -20.16 0.18 -12.38
C TYR A 3 -19.04 -0.59 -11.66
N ASP A 4 -18.55 -1.67 -12.28
CA ASP A 4 -17.53 -2.54 -11.69
C ASP A 4 -16.19 -1.82 -11.62
N ASP A 5 -15.83 -1.06 -12.67
CA ASP A 5 -14.58 -0.31 -12.72
C ASP A 5 -14.56 0.83 -11.68
N PHE A 6 -15.65 1.59 -11.56
CA PHE A 6 -15.74 2.65 -10.55
C PHE A 6 -15.57 2.09 -9.14
N MET A 7 -16.24 0.97 -8.83
CA MET A 7 -16.12 0.32 -7.53
C MET A 7 -14.70 -0.23 -7.30
N ASN A 8 -14.07 -0.78 -8.33
CA ASN A 8 -12.67 -1.23 -8.29
C ASN A 8 -11.70 -0.09 -7.98
N TYR A 9 -11.85 1.08 -8.61
CA TYR A 9 -10.99 2.23 -8.32
C TYR A 9 -11.21 2.77 -6.91
N LEU A 10 -12.46 2.86 -6.46
CA LEU A 10 -12.78 3.27 -5.09
C LEU A 10 -12.15 2.31 -4.06
N LEU A 11 -12.24 1.00 -4.32
CA LEU A 11 -11.65 -0.03 -3.49
C LEU A 11 -10.12 0.05 -3.49
N ALA A 12 -9.51 0.27 -4.65
CA ALA A 12 -8.07 0.45 -4.78
C ALA A 12 -7.58 1.65 -3.96
N ILE A 13 -8.29 2.79 -4.00
CA ILE A 13 -7.97 3.97 -3.18
C ILE A 13 -8.08 3.63 -1.69
N LEU A 14 -9.17 2.99 -1.26
CA LEU A 14 -9.36 2.60 0.14
C LEU A 14 -8.25 1.67 0.64
N LEU A 15 -7.93 0.63 -0.14
CA LEU A 15 -6.86 -0.32 0.19
C LEU A 15 -5.48 0.34 0.20
N ALA A 16 -5.22 1.30 -0.70
CA ALA A 16 -3.98 2.07 -0.71
C ALA A 16 -3.86 2.98 0.53
N ILE A 17 -4.96 3.57 1.00
CA ILE A 17 -4.98 4.33 2.27
C ILE A 17 -4.70 3.41 3.46
N ILE A 18 -5.34 2.24 3.51
CA ILE A 18 -5.11 1.24 4.57
C ILE A 18 -3.64 0.82 4.57
N GLN A 19 -3.05 0.49 3.42
CA GLN A 19 -1.62 0.19 3.33
C GLN A 19 -0.79 1.37 3.83
N GLY A 20 -1.06 2.58 3.33
CA GLY A 20 -0.32 3.78 3.71
C GLY A 20 -0.32 4.05 5.21
N VAL A 21 -1.45 3.83 5.89
CA VAL A 21 -1.54 4.00 7.34
C VAL A 21 -0.90 2.83 8.10
N THR A 22 -1.18 1.60 7.70
CA THR A 22 -0.73 0.40 8.42
C THR A 22 0.74 0.06 8.23
N GLU A 23 1.38 0.52 7.15
CA GLU A 23 2.81 0.28 6.92
C GLU A 23 3.69 0.95 7.97
N PHE A 24 3.29 2.11 8.48
CA PHE A 24 4.04 2.83 9.51
C PHE A 24 3.72 2.36 10.93
N LEU A 25 2.79 1.42 11.08
CA LEU A 25 2.34 0.87 12.35
C LEU A 25 2.81 -0.59 12.48
N PRO A 26 3.21 -1.05 13.68
CA PRO A 26 3.63 -2.43 13.90
C PRO A 26 2.42 -3.39 14.00
N VAL A 27 1.58 -3.43 12.95
CA VAL A 27 0.28 -4.12 12.92
C VAL A 27 0.13 -5.11 11.76
N SER A 28 1.21 -5.38 11.00
CA SER A 28 1.19 -6.20 9.77
C SER A 28 0.28 -5.63 8.68
N SER A 29 0.85 -4.76 7.84
CA SER A 29 0.15 -4.12 6.71
C SER A 29 -0.33 -5.14 5.67
N SER A 30 0.49 -6.14 5.34
CA SER A 30 0.15 -7.21 4.39
C SER A 30 -1.01 -8.09 4.86
N GLY A 31 -1.13 -8.32 6.18
CA GLY A 31 -2.25 -9.04 6.79
C GLY A 31 -3.57 -8.28 6.65
N HIS A 32 -3.57 -6.98 6.98
CA HIS A 32 -4.73 -6.12 6.82
C HIS A 32 -5.16 -6.02 5.36
N LEU A 33 -4.21 -5.83 4.44
CA LEU A 33 -4.48 -5.72 3.02
C LEU A 33 -5.11 -7.01 2.45
N SER A 34 -4.55 -8.17 2.77
CA SER A 34 -5.09 -9.47 2.36
C SER A 34 -6.47 -9.75 2.95
N LEU A 35 -6.68 -9.44 4.23
CA LEU A 35 -7.98 -9.61 4.89
C LEU A 35 -9.06 -8.76 4.23
N MET A 36 -8.76 -7.50 3.93
CA MET A 36 -9.69 -6.58 3.29
C MET A 36 -10.00 -7.01 1.86
N GLN A 37 -9.00 -7.40 1.07
CA GLN A 37 -9.23 -7.93 -0.29
C GLN A 37 -10.13 -9.17 -0.28
N ASN A 38 -9.91 -10.10 0.65
CA ASN A 38 -10.77 -11.28 0.81
C ASN A 38 -12.18 -10.95 1.29
N PHE A 39 -12.31 -9.96 2.19
CA PHE A 39 -13.60 -9.48 2.66
C PHE A 39 -14.42 -8.89 1.52
N PHE A 40 -13.82 -8.01 0.72
CA PHE A 40 -14.52 -7.34 -0.40
C PHE A 40 -14.89 -8.29 -1.53
N GLU A 41 -14.03 -9.26 -1.84
CA GLU A 41 -14.38 -10.33 -2.79
C GLU A 41 -15.59 -11.13 -2.31
N LYS A 42 -15.60 -11.55 -1.04
CA LYS A 42 -16.68 -12.39 -0.48
C LYS A 42 -17.99 -11.65 -0.27
N VAL A 43 -17.94 -10.37 0.12
CA VAL A 43 -19.13 -9.60 0.51
C VAL A 43 -19.68 -8.77 -0.65
N LEU A 44 -18.81 -8.17 -1.47
CA LEU A 44 -19.23 -7.29 -2.57
C LEU A 44 -19.11 -7.97 -3.94
N GLY A 45 -18.54 -9.18 -4.03
CA GLY A 45 -18.32 -9.87 -5.31
C GLY A 45 -17.28 -9.19 -6.20
N VAL A 46 -16.46 -8.29 -5.64
CA VAL A 46 -15.47 -7.52 -6.39
C VAL A 46 -14.17 -8.31 -6.50
N GLU A 47 -13.94 -8.91 -7.66
CA GLU A 47 -12.74 -9.70 -7.90
C GLU A 47 -11.53 -8.81 -8.21
N GLN A 48 -10.55 -8.84 -7.32
CA GLN A 48 -9.25 -8.22 -7.54
C GLN A 48 -8.35 -9.13 -8.38
N ARG A 49 -8.33 -8.93 -9.70
CA ARG A 49 -7.57 -9.77 -10.65
C ARG A 49 -6.05 -9.76 -10.42
N HIS A 50 -5.51 -8.71 -9.81
CA HIS A 50 -4.06 -8.47 -9.67
C HIS A 50 -3.63 -8.18 -8.22
N ARG A 51 -4.07 -8.96 -7.24
CA ARG A 51 -3.78 -8.73 -5.80
C ARG A 51 -2.31 -8.58 -5.45
N LEU A 52 -1.46 -9.47 -6.00
CA LEU A 52 -0.03 -9.46 -5.74
C LEU A 52 0.64 -8.20 -6.30
N LEU A 53 0.36 -7.87 -7.56
CA LEU A 53 0.90 -6.67 -8.20
C LEU A 53 0.40 -5.40 -7.51
N PHE A 54 -0.87 -5.37 -7.11
CA PHE A 54 -1.42 -4.28 -6.32
C PHE A 54 -0.69 -4.14 -4.98
N GLY A 55 -0.52 -5.25 -4.25
CA GLY A 55 0.22 -5.29 -2.98
C GLY A 55 1.65 -4.75 -3.10
N VAL A 56 2.37 -5.16 -4.15
CA VAL A 56 3.72 -4.64 -4.45
C VAL A 56 3.66 -3.15 -4.79
N ALA A 57 2.73 -2.72 -5.63
CA ALA A 57 2.61 -1.32 -6.03
C ALA A 57 2.36 -0.39 -4.83
N VAL A 58 1.48 -0.79 -3.89
CA VAL A 58 1.22 0.02 -2.69
C VAL A 58 2.41 0.02 -1.72
N HIS A 59 3.19 -1.06 -1.62
CA HIS A 59 4.46 -1.08 -0.86
C HIS A 59 5.53 -0.18 -1.51
N VAL A 60 5.61 -0.16 -2.84
CA VAL A 60 6.49 0.78 -3.54
C VAL A 60 6.06 2.23 -3.25
N GLY A 61 4.76 2.50 -3.19
CA GLY A 61 4.23 3.80 -2.78
C GLY A 61 4.68 4.21 -1.37
N THR A 62 4.61 3.31 -0.39
CA THR A 62 5.07 3.59 0.98
C THR A 62 6.59 3.73 1.07
N LEU A 63 7.36 2.94 0.32
CA LEU A 63 8.80 3.09 0.19
C LEU A 63 9.19 4.45 -0.38
N ILE A 64 8.50 4.92 -1.43
CA ILE A 64 8.71 6.25 -2.00
C ILE A 64 8.41 7.33 -0.97
N SER A 65 7.31 7.20 -0.22
CA SER A 65 6.96 8.13 0.87
C SER A 65 8.11 8.26 1.89
N ILE A 66 8.65 7.13 2.36
CA ILE A 66 9.82 7.10 3.26
C ILE A 66 11.02 7.78 2.59
N GLY A 67 11.31 7.43 1.34
CA GLY A 67 12.43 8.00 0.59
C GLY A 67 12.35 9.52 0.49
N LEU A 68 11.17 10.08 0.18
CA LEU A 68 10.95 11.52 0.08
C LEU A 68 11.08 12.23 1.43
N VAL A 69 10.50 11.67 2.49
CA VAL A 69 10.53 12.29 3.83
C VAL A 69 11.93 12.20 4.45
N PHE A 70 12.61 11.08 4.29
CA PHE A 70 13.90 10.82 4.94
C PHE A 70 15.14 11.07 4.07
N HIS A 71 15.01 11.57 2.83
CA HIS A 71 16.16 11.78 1.93
C HIS A 71 17.29 12.60 2.60
N GLY A 72 16.95 13.73 3.23
CA GLY A 72 17.93 14.62 3.88
C GLY A 72 18.68 13.94 5.03
N PRO A 73 17.97 13.45 6.06
CA PRO A 73 18.57 12.69 7.16
C PRO A 73 19.38 11.48 6.68
N PHE A 74 18.88 10.76 5.67
CA PHE A 74 19.56 9.61 5.10
C PHE A 74 20.92 9.98 4.50
N PHE A 75 20.98 11.01 3.65
CA PHE A 75 22.26 11.45 3.07
C PHE A 75 23.20 12.06 4.12
N ALA A 76 22.66 12.72 5.16
CA ALA A 76 23.46 13.19 6.28
C ALA A 76 24.12 12.02 7.02
N PHE A 77 23.35 10.98 7.34
CA PHE A 77 23.83 9.76 7.97
C PHE A 77 24.91 9.05 7.14
N VAL A 78 24.67 8.86 5.84
CA VAL A 78 25.64 8.22 4.92
C VAL A 78 26.97 8.99 4.87
N ARG A 79 26.91 10.34 4.85
CA ARG A 79 28.11 11.17 4.88
C ARG A 79 28.89 11.05 6.18
N THR A 80 28.20 10.87 7.31
CA THR A 80 28.83 10.68 8.62
C THR A 80 29.60 9.35 8.70
N ILE A 81 29.02 8.25 8.19
CA ILE A 81 29.69 6.94 8.20
C ILE A 81 30.92 6.90 7.28
N ARG A 82 30.90 7.68 6.20
CA ARG A 82 32.00 7.70 5.21
C ARG A 82 33.24 8.46 5.70
N ARG A 83 33.16 9.19 6.82
CA ARG A 83 34.28 9.89 7.45
C ARG A 83 34.95 9.00 8.48
#